data_AF-A0A1L2ZPL0-F1
#
_entry.id   AF-A0A1L2ZPL0-F1
#
_cell.length_a   1.000
_cell.length_b   1.000
_cell.length_c   1.000
_cell.angle_alpha   90.00
_cell.angle_beta   90.00
_cell.angle_gamma   90.00
#
_symmetry.space_group_name_H-M   'P 1'
#
loop_
_entity.id
_entity.type
_entity.pdbx_description
1 polymer ?
#
loop_
_entity_poly.entity_id
_entity_poly.type
_entity_poly.pdbx_seq_one_letter_code
_entity_poly.pdbx_strand_id
1 'polypeptide(L)'
;MPPKSEEKAPKPSGGVVLLSENDGNVARQTQAQKLNTLNHKYLVRVESRATWSGIVAAVLAGGFAFLAFQGYRPPLSGDNSVAVYAAILSAIASALAFFMGFLFATQQALKWLSERPLPRRILDALALMAMHGSIAMMGSLALFRMFQASFVGLTVDAIAGSAMVAGAAAMAAYLSYSSGAKISTASLSVLLASYVAAGVVVSMLYAENPFWWHSMFSELGTGQAGPTSYWTFNTTLVTSGILLALLADFITRELKDWSEVKWLAKRELIDFSPALPVRFLRRMETRFVRPRVSIVRGCLIGIGVCLVGIGLAPVHTMTDLHTAFVWVAAFLIVFMMLGVPVWMPYFPGAFYIMSFGAVLVLVGASYLWFGLGYYNLTALELVAAGVLFGWLVVLIRNIDAVMSEP
;
A
#
# COMPACT_ATOMS: atom_id res chain seq x y z
N MET A 1 -25.81 -16.96 -87.29
CA MET A 1 -25.32 -17.35 -85.94
C MET A 1 -23.91 -17.88 -86.12
N PRO A 2 -22.86 -17.37 -85.43
CA PRO A 2 -22.75 -17.20 -83.97
C PRO A 2 -22.21 -15.79 -83.52
N PRO A 3 -21.96 -15.53 -82.21
CA PRO A 3 -22.04 -14.19 -81.58
C PRO A 3 -20.67 -13.56 -81.19
N LYS A 4 -20.67 -12.24 -80.90
CA LYS A 4 -19.63 -11.48 -80.16
C LYS A 4 -20.29 -10.22 -79.57
N SER A 5 -20.04 -9.71 -78.37
CA SER A 5 -19.25 -10.08 -77.19
C SER A 5 -19.60 -9.03 -76.12
N GLU A 6 -19.95 -9.45 -74.90
CA GLU A 6 -20.24 -8.55 -73.78
C GLU A 6 -19.01 -7.71 -73.38
N GLU A 7 -19.25 -6.42 -73.20
CA GLU A 7 -18.29 -5.41 -72.73
C GLU A 7 -18.10 -5.52 -71.21
N LYS A 8 -16.84 -5.66 -70.78
CA LYS A 8 -16.47 -5.82 -69.36
C LYS A 8 -15.99 -4.47 -68.81
N ALA A 9 -16.70 -3.96 -67.79
CA ALA A 9 -16.27 -2.78 -67.02
C ALA A 9 -14.96 -3.02 -66.25
N PRO A 10 -14.12 -1.99 -66.00
CA PRO A 10 -12.85 -2.14 -65.31
C PRO A 10 -13.03 -2.36 -63.79
N LYS A 11 -12.23 -3.27 -63.21
CA LYS A 11 -12.15 -3.50 -61.76
C LYS A 11 -11.38 -2.36 -61.06
N PRO A 12 -11.77 -1.97 -59.82
CA PRO A 12 -10.99 -1.03 -59.02
C PRO A 12 -9.68 -1.68 -58.55
N SER A 13 -8.56 -0.99 -58.78
CA SER A 13 -7.24 -1.36 -58.27
C SER A 13 -7.21 -1.22 -56.74
N GLY A 14 -7.22 -2.34 -56.03
CA GLY A 14 -6.95 -2.40 -54.60
C GLY A 14 -5.47 -2.16 -54.32
N GLY A 15 -5.09 -0.89 -54.13
CA GLY A 15 -3.81 -0.52 -53.54
C GLY A 15 -3.87 -0.73 -52.03
N VAL A 16 -3.16 -1.75 -51.53
CA VAL A 16 -2.83 -1.84 -50.10
C VAL A 16 -1.90 -0.66 -49.79
N VAL A 17 -2.43 0.36 -49.13
CA VAL A 17 -1.62 1.46 -48.59
C VAL A 17 -0.76 0.87 -47.47
N LEU A 18 0.47 0.49 -47.81
CA LEU A 18 1.52 0.23 -46.83
C LEU A 18 1.82 1.57 -46.17
N LEU A 19 1.26 1.82 -44.99
CA LEU A 19 1.69 2.92 -44.12
C LEU A 19 3.21 2.81 -43.99
N SER A 20 3.95 3.85 -44.40
CA SER A 20 5.39 3.80 -44.29
C SER A 20 5.77 3.73 -42.81
N GLU A 21 6.86 3.03 -42.49
CA GLU A 21 7.38 2.92 -41.12
C GLU A 21 7.56 4.31 -40.44
N ASN A 22 7.77 5.34 -41.26
CA ASN A 22 7.86 6.73 -40.85
C ASN A 22 6.50 7.30 -40.37
N ASP A 23 5.40 6.97 -41.05
CA ASP A 23 4.04 7.40 -40.66
C ASP A 23 3.61 6.76 -39.33
N GLY A 24 4.00 5.49 -39.12
CA GLY A 24 3.80 4.78 -37.85
C GLY A 24 4.58 5.40 -36.68
N ASN A 25 5.81 5.84 -36.93
CA ASN A 25 6.65 6.49 -35.92
C ASN A 25 6.12 7.89 -35.54
N VAL A 26 5.67 8.69 -36.51
CA VAL A 26 5.06 10.01 -36.27
C VAL A 26 3.74 9.87 -35.49
N ALA A 27 2.91 8.88 -35.81
CA ALA A 27 1.68 8.61 -35.07
C ALA A 27 1.95 8.21 -33.61
N ARG A 28 2.94 7.34 -33.35
CA ARG A 28 3.36 6.95 -32.00
C ARG A 28 3.91 8.14 -31.20
N GLN A 29 4.75 8.97 -31.81
CA GLN A 29 5.30 10.17 -31.16
C GLN A 29 4.20 11.17 -30.82
N THR A 30 3.24 11.39 -31.73
CA THR A 30 2.09 12.28 -31.50
C THR A 30 1.22 11.77 -30.34
N GLN A 31 0.98 10.46 -30.27
CA GLN A 31 0.23 9.84 -29.18
C GLN A 31 0.98 9.95 -27.84
N ALA A 32 2.28 9.69 -27.82
CA ALA A 32 3.12 9.83 -26.63
C ALA A 32 3.13 11.29 -26.10
N GLN A 33 3.25 12.27 -27.01
CA GLN A 33 3.22 13.68 -26.64
C GLN A 33 1.84 14.10 -26.08
N LYS A 34 0.75 13.57 -26.65
CA LYS A 34 -0.61 13.79 -26.14
C LYS A 34 -0.78 13.20 -24.73
N LEU A 35 -0.30 11.98 -24.50
CA LEU A 35 -0.30 11.33 -23.18
C LEU A 35 0.49 12.13 -22.15
N ASN A 36 1.70 12.59 -22.50
CA ASN A 36 2.52 13.43 -21.64
C ASN A 36 1.82 14.75 -21.26
N THR A 37 1.17 15.39 -22.23
CA THR A 37 0.43 16.63 -22.00
C THR A 37 -0.76 16.42 -21.04
N LEU A 38 -1.49 15.31 -21.19
CA LEU A 38 -2.60 14.97 -20.30
C LEU A 38 -2.11 14.67 -18.88
N ASN A 39 -1.03 13.89 -18.74
CA ASN A 39 -0.41 13.61 -17.44
C ASN A 39 0.09 14.89 -16.77
N HIS A 40 0.73 15.79 -17.50
CA HIS A 40 1.18 17.06 -16.96
C HIS A 40 0.00 17.90 -16.42
N LYS A 41 -1.08 18.04 -17.20
CA LYS A 41 -2.30 18.74 -16.75
C LYS A 41 -2.94 18.10 -15.53
N TYR A 42 -2.94 16.77 -15.44
CA TYR A 42 -3.41 16.03 -14.27
C TYR A 42 -2.57 16.37 -13.04
N LEU A 43 -1.25 16.27 -13.14
CA LEU A 43 -0.33 16.53 -12.02
C LEU A 43 -0.42 17.97 -11.51
N VAL A 44 -0.49 18.97 -12.40
CA VAL A 44 -0.69 20.37 -12.01
C VAL A 44 -2.01 20.56 -11.26
N ARG A 45 -3.09 19.89 -11.68
CA ARG A 45 -4.37 19.95 -10.98
C ARG A 45 -4.31 19.26 -9.61
N VAL A 46 -3.62 18.14 -9.51
CA VAL A 46 -3.40 17.47 -8.21
C VAL A 46 -2.66 18.41 -7.27
N GLU A 47 -1.58 19.01 -7.74
CA GLU A 47 -0.76 19.93 -6.96
C GLU A 47 -1.57 21.11 -6.43
N SER A 48 -2.29 21.81 -7.31
CA SER A 48 -3.14 22.93 -6.92
C SER A 48 -4.21 22.55 -5.90
N ARG A 49 -4.87 21.40 -6.08
CA ARG A 49 -5.91 20.94 -5.14
C ARG A 49 -5.33 20.47 -3.81
N ALA A 50 -4.11 19.91 -3.81
CA ALA A 50 -3.39 19.58 -2.58
C ALA A 50 -3.05 20.85 -1.80
N THR A 51 -2.53 21.89 -2.47
CA THR A 51 -2.22 23.19 -1.85
C THR A 51 -3.47 23.82 -1.24
N TRP A 52 -4.58 23.85 -1.99
CA TRP A 52 -5.86 24.35 -1.46
C TRP A 52 -6.38 23.54 -0.27
N SER A 53 -6.23 22.21 -0.30
CA SER A 53 -6.61 21.35 0.83
C SER A 53 -5.79 21.71 2.07
N GLY A 54 -4.48 21.95 1.91
CA GLY A 54 -3.60 22.43 2.98
C GLY A 54 -4.02 23.79 3.54
N ILE A 55 -4.31 24.77 2.68
CA ILE A 55 -4.76 26.11 3.08
C ILE A 55 -6.06 26.04 3.90
N VAL A 56 -7.05 25.29 3.40
CA VAL A 56 -8.34 25.13 4.10
C VAL A 56 -8.15 24.45 5.45
N ALA A 57 -7.35 23.39 5.51
CA ALA A 57 -7.03 22.71 6.76
C ALA A 57 -6.32 23.65 7.75
N ALA A 58 -5.37 24.46 7.29
CA ALA A 58 -4.65 25.44 8.12
C ALA A 58 -5.61 26.44 8.76
N VAL A 59 -6.52 27.02 7.97
CA VAL A 59 -7.48 28.03 8.43
C VAL A 59 -8.45 27.42 9.44
N LEU A 60 -9.04 26.26 9.13
CA LEU A 60 -10.02 25.62 10.00
C LEU A 60 -9.38 25.13 11.30
N ALA A 61 -8.25 24.42 11.22
CA ALA A 61 -7.57 23.89 12.39
C ALA A 61 -6.95 24.99 13.25
N GLY A 62 -6.33 25.99 12.61
CA GLY A 62 -5.76 27.16 13.29
C GLY A 62 -6.84 28.00 13.97
N GLY A 63 -7.96 28.27 13.30
CA GLY A 63 -9.10 28.98 13.88
C GLY A 63 -9.68 28.24 15.09
N PHE A 64 -9.90 26.93 14.97
CA PHE A 64 -10.38 26.12 16.09
C PHE A 64 -9.39 26.11 17.27
N ALA A 65 -8.09 25.91 16.99
CA ALA A 65 -7.05 25.90 18.01
C ALA A 65 -6.90 27.27 18.69
N PHE A 66 -7.01 28.37 17.93
CA PHE A 66 -6.95 29.72 18.49
C PHE A 66 -8.08 29.96 19.49
N LEU A 67 -9.31 29.51 19.18
CA LEU A 67 -10.43 29.56 20.11
C LEU A 67 -10.21 28.65 21.32
N ALA A 68 -9.69 27.44 21.09
CA ALA A 68 -9.43 26.46 22.14
C ALA A 68 -8.36 26.92 23.14
N PHE A 69 -7.34 27.66 22.70
CA PHE A 69 -6.24 28.14 23.54
C PHE A 69 -6.51 29.49 24.22
N GLN A 70 -7.72 30.04 24.09
CA GLN A 70 -8.06 31.28 24.79
C GLN A 70 -7.99 31.09 26.30
N GLY A 71 -7.33 32.03 26.99
CA GLY A 71 -7.28 32.07 28.44
C GLY A 71 -6.27 31.14 29.12
N TYR A 72 -5.46 30.37 28.37
CA TYR A 72 -4.34 29.62 28.95
C TYR A 72 -3.15 29.47 27.97
N ARG A 73 -2.02 28.98 28.48
CA ARG A 73 -0.81 28.70 27.69
C ARG A 73 -0.58 27.20 27.59
N PRO A 74 -0.93 26.53 26.48
CA PRO A 74 -0.74 25.09 26.35
C PRO A 74 0.75 24.71 26.35
N PRO A 75 1.13 23.58 26.99
CA PRO A 75 2.39 22.93 26.69
C PRO A 75 2.38 22.35 25.27
N LEU A 76 3.54 21.99 24.73
CA LEU A 76 3.63 21.32 23.43
C LEU A 76 3.06 19.91 23.47
N SER A 77 3.26 19.17 24.56
CA SER A 77 2.79 17.77 24.72
C SER A 77 2.30 17.49 26.14
N GLY A 78 1.46 16.47 26.29
CA GLY A 78 0.75 16.14 27.53
C GLY A 78 -0.74 16.41 27.41
N ASP A 79 -1.42 16.50 28.55
CA ASP A 79 -2.85 16.78 28.58
C ASP A 79 -3.15 18.22 28.15
N ASN A 80 -4.24 18.41 27.42
CA ASN A 80 -4.70 19.72 26.95
C ASN A 80 -3.57 20.55 26.28
N SER A 81 -2.82 19.90 25.38
CA SER A 81 -1.59 20.43 24.77
C SER A 81 -1.72 20.65 23.27
N VAL A 82 -0.78 21.38 22.67
CA VAL A 82 -0.69 21.58 21.21
C VAL A 82 -0.70 20.23 20.48
N ALA A 83 -0.01 19.21 21.00
CA ALA A 83 0.04 17.86 20.43
C ALA A 83 -1.35 17.25 20.26
N VAL A 84 -2.24 17.37 21.24
CA VAL A 84 -3.57 16.74 21.22
C VAL A 84 -4.44 17.38 20.14
N TYR A 85 -4.49 18.72 20.10
CA TYR A 85 -5.24 19.44 19.07
C TYR A 85 -4.66 19.22 17.67
N ALA A 86 -3.32 19.27 17.53
CA ALA A 86 -2.66 18.98 16.27
C ALA A 86 -2.95 17.55 15.78
N ALA A 87 -2.90 16.56 16.68
CA ALA A 87 -3.14 15.17 16.33
C ALA A 87 -4.57 14.94 15.84
N ILE A 88 -5.58 15.43 16.56
CA ILE A 88 -6.99 15.24 16.19
C ILE A 88 -7.32 16.00 14.89
N LEU A 89 -6.96 17.28 14.82
CA LEU A 89 -7.32 18.12 13.68
C LEU A 89 -6.55 17.72 12.41
N SER A 90 -5.27 17.36 12.54
CA SER A 90 -4.50 16.82 11.41
C SER A 90 -5.01 15.46 10.96
N ALA A 91 -5.48 14.60 11.87
CA ALA A 91 -6.09 13.33 11.51
C ALA A 91 -7.35 13.52 10.66
N ILE A 92 -8.26 14.40 11.11
CA ILE A 92 -9.50 14.71 10.39
C ILE A 92 -9.18 15.35 9.03
N ALA A 93 -8.30 16.36 9.01
CA ALA A 93 -7.91 17.04 7.79
C ALA A 93 -7.23 16.08 6.79
N SER A 94 -6.33 15.23 7.28
CA SER A 94 -5.64 14.19 6.50
C SER A 94 -6.61 13.19 5.89
N ALA A 95 -7.55 12.65 6.68
CA ALA A 95 -8.53 11.67 6.22
C ALA A 95 -9.46 12.24 5.15
N LEU A 96 -9.97 13.47 5.35
CA LEU A 96 -10.85 14.14 4.38
C LEU A 96 -10.09 14.53 3.10
N ALA A 97 -8.89 15.09 3.23
CA ALA A 97 -8.08 15.48 2.09
C ALA A 97 -7.65 14.25 1.26
N PHE A 98 -7.25 13.17 1.93
CA PHE A 98 -7.01 11.88 1.28
C PHE A 98 -8.25 11.42 0.51
N PHE A 99 -9.41 11.39 1.15
CA PHE A 99 -10.65 10.93 0.52
C PHE A 99 -10.98 11.74 -0.73
N MET A 100 -10.83 13.07 -0.68
CA MET A 100 -11.04 13.93 -1.84
C MET A 100 -10.03 13.67 -2.97
N GLY A 101 -8.76 13.43 -2.64
CA GLY A 101 -7.73 13.02 -3.61
C GLY A 101 -8.04 11.65 -4.22
N PHE A 102 -8.46 10.69 -3.40
CA PHE A 102 -8.82 9.34 -3.82
C PHE A 102 -10.07 9.33 -4.71
N LEU A 103 -11.11 10.09 -4.38
CA LEU A 103 -12.28 10.28 -5.25
C LEU A 103 -11.88 10.88 -6.59
N PHE A 104 -10.95 11.84 -6.61
CA PHE A 104 -10.43 12.39 -7.85
C PHE A 104 -9.68 11.34 -8.67
N ALA A 105 -8.82 10.53 -8.04
CA ALA A 105 -8.10 9.45 -8.72
C ALA A 105 -9.05 8.37 -9.28
N THR A 106 -10.08 7.95 -8.53
CA THR A 106 -11.05 6.94 -8.98
C THR A 106 -11.87 7.40 -10.19
N GLN A 107 -12.16 8.69 -10.30
CA GLN A 107 -12.87 9.23 -11.46
C GLN A 107 -11.99 9.37 -12.72
N GLN A 108 -10.70 9.68 -12.54
CA GLN A 108 -9.81 10.04 -13.64
C GLN A 108 -8.90 8.89 -14.11
N ALA A 109 -8.25 8.19 -13.17
CA ALA A 109 -7.19 7.22 -13.45
C ALA A 109 -7.55 5.78 -13.02
N LEU A 110 -8.36 5.62 -11.98
CA LEU A 110 -8.65 4.33 -11.35
C LEU A 110 -10.13 3.94 -11.46
N LYS A 111 -10.74 4.13 -12.65
CA LYS A 111 -12.17 3.85 -12.90
C LYS A 111 -12.60 2.45 -12.48
N TRP A 112 -11.74 1.46 -12.65
CA TRP A 112 -11.95 0.08 -12.22
C TRP A 112 -12.29 -0.07 -10.72
N LEU A 113 -11.79 0.82 -9.83
CA LEU A 113 -12.16 0.81 -8.42
C LEU A 113 -13.62 1.22 -8.21
N SER A 114 -14.15 2.06 -9.10
CA SER A 114 -15.56 2.47 -9.06
C SER A 114 -16.53 1.38 -9.52
N GLU A 115 -16.06 0.43 -10.31
CA GLU A 115 -16.84 -0.72 -10.82
C GLU A 115 -17.02 -1.84 -9.78
N ARG A 116 -16.30 -1.75 -8.65
CA ARG A 116 -16.41 -2.71 -7.54
C ARG A 116 -17.75 -2.60 -6.80
N PRO A 117 -18.20 -3.68 -6.12
CA PRO A 117 -19.38 -3.62 -5.28
C PRO A 117 -19.24 -2.54 -4.19
N LEU A 118 -20.33 -1.82 -3.92
CA LEU A 118 -20.36 -0.67 -3.02
C LEU A 118 -19.78 -0.96 -1.62
N PRO A 119 -20.09 -2.09 -0.95
CA PRO A 119 -19.54 -2.37 0.38
C PRO A 119 -18.01 -2.44 0.39
N ARG A 120 -17.41 -3.02 -0.65
CA ARG A 120 -15.95 -3.11 -0.76
C ARG A 120 -15.33 -1.74 -0.99
N ARG A 121 -15.96 -0.90 -1.82
CA ARG A 121 -15.52 0.49 -2.05
C ARG A 121 -15.54 1.32 -0.78
N ILE A 122 -16.60 1.19 0.02
CA ILE A 122 -16.72 1.89 1.30
C ILE A 122 -15.64 1.39 2.26
N LEU A 123 -15.49 0.07 2.41
CA LEU A 123 -14.49 -0.52 3.30
C LEU A 123 -13.06 -0.09 2.93
N ASP A 124 -12.69 -0.20 1.66
CA ASP A 124 -11.36 0.18 1.17
C ASP A 124 -11.10 1.69 1.40
N ALA A 125 -12.09 2.55 1.11
CA ALA A 125 -11.98 3.99 1.35
C ALA A 125 -11.85 4.33 2.84
N LEU A 126 -12.67 3.72 3.71
CA LEU A 126 -12.60 3.94 5.15
C LEU A 126 -11.26 3.48 5.73
N ALA A 127 -10.74 2.33 5.30
CA ALA A 127 -9.43 1.84 5.75
C ALA A 127 -8.29 2.76 5.32
N LEU A 128 -8.32 3.27 4.08
CA LEU A 128 -7.32 4.22 3.59
C LEU A 128 -7.42 5.58 4.30
N MET A 129 -8.64 6.07 4.57
CA MET A 129 -8.87 7.27 5.38
C MET A 129 -8.36 7.10 6.80
N ALA A 130 -8.67 5.96 7.44
CA ALA A 130 -8.20 5.62 8.78
C ALA A 130 -6.67 5.59 8.83
N MET A 131 -6.00 4.96 7.87
CA MET A 131 -4.54 4.96 7.78
C MET A 131 -3.95 6.37 7.70
N HIS A 132 -4.44 7.21 6.78
CA HIS A 132 -3.89 8.58 6.62
C HIS A 132 -4.19 9.46 7.83
N GLY A 133 -5.37 9.34 8.42
CA GLY A 133 -5.73 10.02 9.66
C GLY A 133 -4.81 9.60 10.80
N SER A 134 -4.63 8.30 11.00
CA SER A 134 -3.77 7.74 12.04
C SER A 134 -2.29 8.12 11.85
N ILE A 135 -1.74 8.08 10.64
CA ILE A 135 -0.37 8.54 10.37
C ILE A 135 -0.19 10.01 10.78
N ALA A 136 -1.13 10.88 10.41
CA ALA A 136 -1.08 12.29 10.79
C ALA A 136 -1.21 12.50 12.31
N MET A 137 -2.09 11.72 12.96
CA MET A 137 -2.28 11.73 14.40
C MET A 137 -1.00 11.32 15.13
N MET A 138 -0.49 10.12 14.81
CA MET A 138 0.71 9.51 15.36
C MET A 138 1.94 10.40 15.14
N GLY A 139 2.11 10.91 13.92
CA GLY A 139 3.20 11.82 13.56
C GLY A 139 3.16 13.12 14.37
N SER A 140 1.97 13.70 14.56
CA SER A 140 1.80 14.90 15.38
C SER A 140 2.12 14.61 16.86
N LEU A 141 1.56 13.55 17.44
CA LEU A 141 1.82 13.17 18.82
C LEU A 141 3.32 12.93 19.07
N ALA A 142 3.97 12.14 18.22
CA ALA A 142 5.39 11.84 18.34
C ALA A 142 6.27 13.09 18.20
N LEU A 143 5.99 13.94 17.19
CA LEU A 143 6.77 15.15 16.92
C LEU A 143 6.71 16.14 18.09
N PHE A 144 5.51 16.48 18.55
CA PHE A 144 5.36 17.44 19.65
C PHE A 144 5.83 16.86 20.98
N ARG A 145 5.71 15.54 21.21
CA ARG A 145 6.29 14.86 22.37
C ARG A 145 7.81 14.98 22.38
N MET A 146 8.46 14.74 21.24
CA MET A 146 9.90 14.89 21.09
C MET A 146 10.36 16.34 21.34
N PHE A 147 9.64 17.33 20.82
CA PHE A 147 9.93 18.73 21.10
C PHE A 147 9.72 19.10 22.57
N GLN A 148 8.64 18.66 23.20
CA GLN A 148 8.42 18.92 24.62
C GLN A 148 9.52 18.33 25.50
N ALA A 149 10.01 17.13 25.16
CA ALA A 149 11.12 16.50 25.85
C ALA A 149 12.44 17.27 25.68
N SER A 150 12.61 17.96 24.54
CA SER A 150 13.78 18.78 24.24
C SER A 150 13.70 20.19 24.85
N PHE A 151 12.50 20.74 24.98
CA PHE A 151 12.21 22.08 25.52
C PHE A 151 11.43 21.96 26.83
N VAL A 152 12.10 21.52 27.89
CA VAL A 152 11.48 21.27 29.19
C VAL A 152 10.81 22.54 29.74
N GLY A 153 9.54 22.44 30.11
CA GLY A 153 8.75 23.56 30.65
C GLY A 153 8.24 24.57 29.63
N LEU A 154 8.51 24.39 28.33
CA LEU A 154 8.02 25.28 27.30
C LEU A 154 6.49 25.21 27.21
N THR A 155 5.86 26.38 27.34
CA THR A 155 4.45 26.61 27.04
C THR A 155 4.38 27.71 25.99
N VAL A 156 3.35 27.67 25.15
CA VAL A 156 3.15 28.64 24.07
C VAL A 156 1.86 29.41 24.30
N ASP A 157 1.76 30.61 23.74
CA ASP A 157 0.50 31.36 23.73
C ASP A 157 -0.47 30.84 22.66
N ALA A 158 -1.69 31.36 22.67
CA ALA A 158 -2.74 30.94 21.73
C ALA A 158 -2.37 31.17 20.26
N ILE A 159 -1.60 32.19 19.94
CA ILE A 159 -1.20 32.51 18.56
C ILE A 159 -0.16 31.49 18.09
N ALA A 160 0.91 31.28 18.86
CA ALA A 160 1.95 30.33 18.53
C ALA A 160 1.41 28.89 18.50
N GLY A 161 0.61 28.50 19.50
CA GLY A 161 -0.02 27.18 19.56
C GLY A 161 -0.96 26.94 18.37
N SER A 162 -1.80 27.91 18.02
CA SER A 162 -2.70 27.78 16.86
C SER A 162 -1.94 27.73 15.53
N ALA A 163 -0.86 28.50 15.37
CA ALA A 163 0.00 28.43 14.19
C ALA A 163 0.67 27.05 14.03
N MET A 164 1.12 26.44 15.13
CA MET A 164 1.67 25.07 15.11
C MET A 164 0.62 24.03 14.70
N VAL A 165 -0.59 24.11 15.25
CA VAL A 165 -1.71 23.22 14.87
C VAL A 165 -2.10 23.43 13.39
N ALA A 166 -2.18 24.68 12.95
CA ALA A 166 -2.46 25.02 11.55
C ALA A 166 -1.41 24.44 10.61
N GLY A 167 -0.12 24.57 10.94
CA GLY A 167 0.99 24.03 10.15
C GLY A 167 0.95 22.50 10.06
N ALA A 168 0.70 21.82 11.18
CA ALA A 168 0.55 20.36 11.20
C ALA A 168 -0.61 19.89 10.33
N ALA A 169 -1.79 20.52 10.47
CA ALA A 169 -2.98 20.17 9.70
C ALA A 169 -2.81 20.48 8.20
N ALA A 170 -2.18 21.60 7.86
CA ALA A 170 -1.89 21.99 6.48
C ALA A 170 -0.99 20.98 5.78
N MET A 171 0.12 20.60 6.43
CA MET A 171 1.07 19.62 5.91
C MET A 171 0.39 18.26 5.75
N ALA A 172 -0.34 17.81 6.78
CA ALA A 172 -1.05 16.53 6.75
C ALA A 172 -2.08 16.48 5.61
N ALA A 173 -2.90 17.53 5.44
CA ALA A 173 -3.89 17.60 4.38
C ALA A 173 -3.26 17.63 2.97
N TYR A 174 -2.19 18.41 2.79
CA TYR A 174 -1.47 18.50 1.53
C TYR A 174 -0.88 17.14 1.12
N LEU A 175 -0.12 16.50 2.02
CA LEU A 175 0.52 15.21 1.76
C LEU A 175 -0.51 14.12 1.50
N SER A 176 -1.59 14.08 2.28
CA SER A 176 -2.64 13.07 2.15
C SER A 176 -3.49 13.24 0.90
N TYR A 177 -3.79 14.48 0.47
CA TYR A 177 -4.43 14.72 -0.82
C TYR A 177 -3.55 14.22 -1.96
N SER A 178 -2.26 14.59 -1.97
CA SER A 178 -1.31 14.17 -3.00
C SER A 178 -1.16 12.64 -3.02
N SER A 179 -1.10 12.01 -1.84
CA SER A 179 -1.09 10.54 -1.69
C SER A 179 -2.32 9.89 -2.32
N GLY A 180 -3.53 10.35 -1.96
CA GLY A 180 -4.79 9.79 -2.49
C GLY A 180 -4.95 10.00 -4.00
N ALA A 181 -4.51 11.14 -4.52
CA ALA A 181 -4.59 11.45 -5.94
C ALA A 181 -3.54 10.71 -6.80
N LYS A 182 -2.47 10.19 -6.19
CA LYS A 182 -1.36 9.51 -6.88
C LYS A 182 -1.18 8.06 -6.39
N ILE A 183 -2.25 7.45 -5.87
CA ILE A 183 -2.20 6.12 -5.29
C ILE A 183 -1.77 5.06 -6.32
N SER A 184 -0.78 4.28 -5.96
CA SER A 184 -0.23 3.17 -6.75
C SER A 184 0.10 1.99 -5.84
N THR A 185 0.45 0.84 -6.43
CA THR A 185 0.90 -0.35 -5.69
C THR A 185 2.14 -0.04 -4.86
N ALA A 186 3.11 0.66 -5.45
CA ALA A 186 4.32 1.13 -4.77
C ALA A 186 4.01 2.03 -3.57
N SER A 187 3.18 3.05 -3.76
CA SER A 187 2.85 3.99 -2.68
C SER A 187 2.07 3.31 -1.57
N LEU A 188 1.10 2.45 -1.91
CA LEU A 188 0.30 1.72 -0.93
C LEU A 188 1.15 0.75 -0.11
N SER A 189 2.13 0.09 -0.72
CA SER A 189 3.10 -0.76 -0.03
C SER A 189 3.89 0.00 1.04
N VAL A 190 4.51 1.12 0.65
CA VAL A 190 5.34 1.94 1.54
C VAL A 190 4.47 2.53 2.65
N LEU A 191 3.29 3.03 2.32
CA LEU A 191 2.34 3.54 3.30
C LEU A 191 1.93 2.46 4.29
N LEU A 192 1.58 1.26 3.83
CA LEU A 192 1.23 0.14 4.70
C LEU A 192 2.37 -0.23 5.66
N ALA A 193 3.59 -0.38 5.14
CA ALA A 193 4.76 -0.69 5.96
C ALA A 193 5.06 0.42 6.98
N SER A 194 5.01 1.68 6.55
CA SER A 194 5.22 2.84 7.43
C SER A 194 4.13 2.98 8.48
N TYR A 195 2.88 2.68 8.13
CA TYR A 195 1.74 2.73 9.03
C TYR A 195 1.85 1.68 10.13
N VAL A 196 2.20 0.45 9.77
CA VAL A 196 2.43 -0.61 10.76
C VAL A 196 3.60 -0.26 11.66
N ALA A 197 4.74 0.14 11.09
CA ALA A 197 5.91 0.53 11.88
C ALA A 197 5.59 1.69 12.84
N ALA A 198 4.93 2.74 12.36
CA ALA A 198 4.53 3.88 13.18
C ALA A 198 3.52 3.48 14.26
N GLY A 199 2.51 2.68 13.92
CA GLY A 199 1.50 2.22 14.86
C GLY A 199 2.10 1.37 15.98
N VAL A 200 3.06 0.50 15.64
CA VAL A 200 3.83 -0.29 16.62
C VAL A 200 4.64 0.63 17.54
N VAL A 201 5.43 1.55 16.98
CA VAL A 201 6.24 2.48 17.78
C VAL A 201 5.38 3.36 18.68
N VAL A 202 4.28 3.92 18.18
CA VAL A 202 3.38 4.74 18.99
C VAL A 202 2.68 3.92 20.07
N SER A 203 2.28 2.68 19.78
CA SER A 203 1.71 1.79 20.81
C SER A 203 2.73 1.53 21.92
N MET A 204 3.99 1.28 21.58
CA MET A 204 5.08 1.11 22.56
C MET A 204 5.33 2.40 23.38
N LEU A 205 5.32 3.56 22.73
CA LEU A 205 5.54 4.87 23.39
C LEU A 205 4.45 5.22 24.39
N TYR A 206 3.22 4.78 24.15
CA TYR A 206 2.06 5.03 24.99
C TYR A 206 1.64 3.81 25.82
N ALA A 207 2.47 2.77 25.88
CA ALA A 207 2.22 1.60 26.71
C ALA A 207 2.39 1.97 28.19
N GLU A 208 1.37 1.72 29.00
CA GLU A 208 1.39 1.98 30.44
C GLU A 208 2.19 0.92 31.21
N ASN A 209 2.19 -0.32 30.73
CA ASN A 209 3.00 -1.40 31.28
C ASN A 209 4.42 -1.36 30.69
N PRO A 210 5.46 -0.92 31.42
CA PRO A 210 6.83 -0.82 30.89
C PRO A 210 7.49 -2.18 30.59
N PHE A 211 6.87 -3.28 31.03
CA PHE A 211 7.38 -4.65 30.88
C PHE A 211 6.63 -5.46 29.81
N TRP A 212 5.78 -4.83 28.98
CA TRP A 212 5.08 -5.51 27.89
C TRP A 212 6.03 -6.36 27.03
N TRP A 213 7.26 -5.88 26.85
CA TRP A 213 8.27 -6.51 26.01
C TRP A 213 8.76 -7.85 26.56
N HIS A 214 8.61 -8.13 27.86
CA HIS A 214 8.95 -9.42 28.48
C HIS A 214 7.99 -10.55 28.09
N SER A 215 6.74 -10.22 27.75
CA SER A 215 5.68 -11.19 27.52
C SER A 215 5.61 -11.60 26.05
N MET A 216 4.87 -10.83 25.25
CA MET A 216 4.70 -11.04 23.81
C MET A 216 4.35 -9.70 23.15
N PHE A 217 4.71 -9.53 21.88
CA PHE A 217 4.47 -8.34 21.08
C PHE A 217 2.98 -8.03 20.95
N SER A 218 2.16 -9.07 20.87
CA SER A 218 0.70 -8.97 20.85
C SER A 218 0.09 -8.43 22.16
N GLU A 219 0.86 -8.33 23.26
CA GLU A 219 0.41 -7.64 24.50
C GLU A 219 0.16 -6.16 24.28
N LEU A 220 0.80 -5.53 23.29
CA LEU A 220 0.48 -4.13 22.94
C LEU A 220 -0.99 -3.94 22.57
N GLY A 221 -1.64 -5.01 22.10
CA GLY A 221 -3.06 -5.10 21.79
C GLY A 221 -3.94 -5.60 22.94
N THR A 222 -3.47 -5.64 24.19
CA THR A 222 -4.26 -6.01 25.37
C THR A 222 -4.55 -4.80 26.25
N GLY A 223 -5.59 -4.90 27.09
CA GLY A 223 -5.91 -3.86 28.06
C GLY A 223 -4.79 -3.64 29.09
N GLN A 224 -3.88 -4.60 29.26
CA GLN A 224 -2.74 -4.50 30.17
C GLN A 224 -1.69 -3.49 29.69
N ALA A 225 -1.61 -3.23 28.38
CA ALA A 225 -0.73 -2.19 27.83
C ALA A 225 -1.31 -0.78 27.99
N GLY A 226 -2.54 -0.65 28.50
CA GLY A 226 -3.25 0.62 28.61
C GLY A 226 -4.14 0.91 27.39
N PRO A 227 -5.20 1.72 27.55
CA PRO A 227 -6.21 1.95 26.52
C PRO A 227 -5.64 2.58 25.25
N THR A 228 -4.68 3.51 25.37
CA THR A 228 -4.08 4.17 24.22
C THR A 228 -3.24 3.20 23.39
N SER A 229 -2.40 2.36 24.02
CA SER A 229 -1.65 1.30 23.32
C SER A 229 -2.60 0.30 22.66
N TYR A 230 -3.59 -0.20 23.42
CA TYR A 230 -4.58 -1.18 22.95
C TYR A 230 -5.25 -0.72 21.64
N TRP A 231 -5.83 0.49 21.64
CA TRP A 231 -6.53 1.01 20.48
C TRP A 231 -5.58 1.31 19.32
N THR A 232 -4.38 1.83 19.61
CA THR A 232 -3.38 2.14 18.57
C THR A 232 -2.91 0.88 17.86
N PHE A 233 -2.53 -0.16 18.61
CA PHE A 233 -2.00 -1.40 18.06
C PHE A 233 -3.07 -2.17 17.29
N ASN A 234 -4.25 -2.37 17.88
CA ASN A 234 -5.32 -3.15 17.27
C ASN A 234 -5.92 -2.45 16.05
N THR A 235 -6.12 -1.13 16.10
CA THR A 235 -6.58 -0.37 14.92
C THR A 235 -5.56 -0.43 13.80
N THR A 236 -4.26 -0.42 14.13
CA THR A 236 -3.19 -0.58 13.15
C THR A 236 -3.27 -1.96 12.49
N LEU A 237 -3.41 -3.04 13.25
CA LEU A 237 -3.53 -4.40 12.72
C LEU A 237 -4.77 -4.59 11.85
N VAL A 238 -5.95 -4.18 12.33
CA VAL A 238 -7.22 -4.31 11.60
C VAL A 238 -7.18 -3.53 10.30
N THR A 239 -6.78 -2.26 10.37
CA THR A 239 -6.69 -1.40 9.18
C THR A 239 -5.65 -1.95 8.19
N SER A 240 -4.49 -2.41 8.67
CA SER A 240 -3.45 -3.00 7.82
C SER A 240 -3.89 -4.28 7.15
N GLY A 241 -4.66 -5.13 7.84
CA GLY A 241 -5.21 -6.34 7.24
C GLY A 241 -6.19 -6.06 6.10
N ILE A 242 -7.06 -5.06 6.27
CA ILE A 242 -7.96 -4.59 5.19
C ILE A 242 -7.16 -4.02 4.02
N LEU A 243 -6.17 -3.18 4.31
CA LEU A 243 -5.31 -2.57 3.29
C LEU A 243 -4.42 -3.58 2.57
N LEU A 244 -3.98 -4.65 3.23
CA LEU A 244 -3.25 -5.74 2.60
C LEU A 244 -4.14 -6.48 1.59
N ALA A 245 -5.43 -6.65 1.89
CA ALA A 245 -6.38 -7.19 0.93
C ALA A 245 -6.62 -6.24 -0.25
N LEU A 246 -6.61 -4.93 -0.03
CA LEU A 246 -6.64 -3.94 -1.12
C LEU A 246 -5.37 -4.00 -1.98
N LEU A 247 -4.19 -4.07 -1.34
CA LEU A 247 -2.90 -4.22 -2.00
C LEU A 247 -2.86 -5.48 -2.87
N ALA A 248 -3.39 -6.59 -2.36
CA ALA A 248 -3.49 -7.85 -3.10
C ALA A 248 -4.23 -7.68 -4.43
N ASP A 249 -5.27 -6.86 -4.46
CA ASP A 249 -6.01 -6.62 -5.69
C ASP A 249 -5.25 -5.71 -6.68
N PHE A 250 -4.53 -4.69 -6.18
CA PHE A 250 -3.64 -3.86 -7.00
C PHE A 250 -2.54 -4.72 -7.65
N ILE A 251 -1.83 -5.48 -6.84
CA ILE A 251 -0.80 -6.45 -7.29
C ILE A 251 -1.39 -7.42 -8.30
N THR A 252 -2.56 -8.00 -8.02
CA THR A 252 -3.17 -8.99 -8.91
C THR A 252 -3.48 -8.42 -10.27
N ARG A 253 -3.95 -7.18 -10.32
CA ARG A 253 -4.25 -6.53 -11.58
C ARG A 253 -2.97 -6.33 -12.40
N GLU A 254 -1.94 -5.75 -11.80
CA GLU A 254 -0.66 -5.51 -12.48
C GLU A 254 -0.03 -6.81 -12.97
N LEU A 255 -0.01 -7.85 -12.13
CA LEU A 255 0.50 -9.17 -12.52
C LEU A 255 -0.31 -9.79 -13.66
N LYS A 256 -1.64 -9.63 -13.67
CA LYS A 256 -2.48 -10.14 -14.77
C LYS A 256 -2.16 -9.43 -16.07
N ASP A 257 -2.15 -8.10 -16.05
CA ASP A 257 -1.87 -7.26 -17.22
C ASP A 257 -0.50 -7.63 -17.82
N TRP A 258 0.53 -7.79 -16.99
CA TRP A 258 1.85 -8.22 -17.45
C TRP A 258 1.92 -9.68 -17.92
N SER A 259 1.23 -10.59 -17.23
CA SER A 259 1.22 -12.00 -17.60
C SER A 259 0.61 -12.20 -18.99
N GLU A 260 -0.39 -11.41 -19.37
CA GLU A 260 -1.00 -11.46 -20.70
C GLU A 260 -0.03 -10.94 -21.77
N VAL A 261 0.65 -9.82 -21.53
CA VAL A 261 1.62 -9.22 -22.48
C VAL A 261 2.80 -10.17 -22.74
N LYS A 262 3.49 -10.64 -21.70
CA LYS A 262 4.63 -11.57 -21.90
C LYS A 262 4.17 -12.91 -22.46
N TRP A 263 2.96 -13.38 -22.13
CA TRP A 263 2.42 -14.61 -22.71
C TRP A 263 2.14 -14.46 -24.20
N LEU A 264 1.55 -13.34 -24.65
CA LEU A 264 1.31 -13.06 -26.06
C LEU A 264 2.63 -12.97 -26.84
N ALA A 265 3.61 -12.21 -26.33
CA ALA A 265 4.92 -12.09 -26.95
C ALA A 265 5.62 -13.46 -27.08
N LYS A 266 5.59 -14.28 -26.01
CA LYS A 266 6.16 -15.64 -26.05
C LYS A 266 5.39 -16.56 -26.98
N ARG A 267 4.07 -16.41 -27.13
CA ARG A 267 3.23 -17.19 -28.04
C ARG A 267 3.54 -16.89 -29.50
N GLU A 268 3.72 -15.63 -29.87
CA GLU A 268 4.14 -15.25 -31.23
C GLU A 268 5.50 -15.87 -31.59
N LEU A 269 6.48 -15.83 -30.68
CA LEU A 269 7.77 -16.50 -30.87
C LEU A 269 7.66 -18.03 -31.04
N ILE A 270 6.59 -18.66 -30.55
CA ILE A 270 6.37 -20.12 -30.68
C ILE A 270 5.67 -20.45 -32.00
N ASP A 271 4.69 -19.65 -32.43
CA ASP A 271 3.94 -19.90 -33.66
C ASP A 271 4.83 -19.75 -34.91
N PHE A 272 5.87 -18.92 -34.86
CA PHE A 272 6.86 -18.77 -35.96
C PHE A 272 7.83 -19.95 -36.14
N SER A 273 7.91 -20.93 -35.23
CA SER A 273 8.85 -22.05 -35.35
C SER A 273 8.26 -23.24 -36.14
N PRO A 274 8.82 -23.65 -37.29
CA PRO A 274 8.20 -24.64 -38.18
C PRO A 274 8.33 -26.11 -37.74
N ALA A 275 9.08 -26.43 -36.68
CA ALA A 275 9.31 -27.81 -36.25
C ALA A 275 8.26 -28.33 -35.24
N LEU A 276 7.43 -29.30 -35.65
CA LEU A 276 6.40 -29.97 -34.84
C LEU A 276 6.87 -30.55 -33.49
N PRO A 277 8.05 -31.22 -33.35
CA PRO A 277 8.47 -31.77 -32.06
C PRO A 277 8.88 -30.69 -31.06
N VAL A 278 9.44 -29.58 -31.54
CA VAL A 278 9.81 -28.43 -30.71
C VAL A 278 8.56 -27.71 -30.21
N ARG A 279 7.52 -27.59 -31.04
CA ARG A 279 6.23 -26.99 -30.63
C ARG A 279 5.58 -27.72 -29.46
N PHE A 280 5.62 -29.05 -29.42
CA PHE A 280 5.00 -29.84 -28.34
C PHE A 280 5.73 -29.68 -26.99
N LEU A 281 7.06 -29.78 -26.99
CA LEU A 281 7.89 -29.58 -25.79
C LEU A 281 7.77 -28.14 -25.25
N ARG A 282 7.83 -27.13 -26.13
CA ARG A 282 7.67 -25.72 -25.77
C ARG A 282 6.25 -25.41 -25.25
N ARG A 283 5.24 -26.08 -25.78
CA ARG A 283 3.84 -25.96 -25.31
C ARG A 283 3.64 -26.56 -23.91
N MET A 284 4.33 -27.65 -23.57
CA MET A 284 4.34 -28.17 -22.20
C MET A 284 5.10 -27.25 -21.24
N GLU A 285 6.26 -26.73 -21.67
CA GLU A 285 7.04 -25.74 -20.91
C GLU A 285 6.18 -24.50 -20.58
N THR A 286 5.46 -23.94 -21.56
CA THR A 286 4.61 -22.75 -21.36
C THR A 286 3.46 -22.93 -20.37
N ARG A 287 3.04 -24.17 -20.06
CA ARG A 287 2.01 -24.44 -19.04
C ARG A 287 2.57 -24.31 -17.62
N PHE A 288 3.85 -24.62 -17.42
CA PHE A 288 4.54 -24.47 -16.14
C PHE A 288 5.06 -23.05 -15.87
N VAL A 289 5.16 -22.19 -16.90
CA VAL A 289 5.63 -20.80 -16.77
C VAL A 289 4.49 -19.76 -16.69
N ARG A 290 3.25 -20.17 -16.36
CA ARG A 290 2.16 -19.21 -16.15
C ARG A 290 2.17 -18.68 -14.71
N PRO A 291 2.25 -17.36 -14.49
CA PRO A 291 2.16 -16.79 -13.15
C PRO A 291 0.86 -17.22 -12.47
N ARG A 292 0.95 -17.75 -11.25
CA ARG A 292 -0.23 -18.20 -10.48
C ARG A 292 -0.74 -17.08 -9.59
N VAL A 293 -1.19 -16.00 -10.23
CA VAL A 293 -1.59 -14.75 -9.57
C VAL A 293 -2.70 -14.97 -8.53
N SER A 294 -3.63 -15.88 -8.80
CA SER A 294 -4.72 -16.21 -7.87
C SER A 294 -4.23 -16.79 -6.53
N ILE A 295 -3.12 -17.54 -6.53
CA ILE A 295 -2.54 -18.10 -5.29
C ILE A 295 -1.92 -16.97 -4.47
N VAL A 296 -1.10 -16.13 -5.10
CA VAL A 296 -0.48 -14.96 -4.44
C VAL A 296 -1.57 -14.05 -3.85
N ARG A 297 -2.63 -13.77 -4.61
CA ARG A 297 -3.79 -13.01 -4.13
C ARG A 297 -4.44 -13.67 -2.92
N GLY A 298 -4.69 -14.98 -2.99
CA GLY A 298 -5.29 -15.74 -1.89
C GLY A 298 -4.45 -15.68 -0.62
N CYS A 299 -3.13 -15.83 -0.73
CA CYS A 299 -2.21 -15.70 0.39
C CYS A 299 -2.25 -14.29 1.00
N LEU A 300 -2.16 -13.23 0.18
CA LEU A 300 -2.18 -11.85 0.68
C LEU A 300 -3.51 -11.49 1.36
N ILE A 301 -4.64 -11.89 0.77
CA ILE A 301 -5.97 -11.69 1.38
C ILE A 301 -6.07 -12.51 2.68
N GLY A 302 -5.58 -13.76 2.68
CA GLY A 302 -5.58 -14.63 3.86
C GLY A 302 -4.77 -14.03 5.01
N ILE A 303 -3.56 -13.54 4.73
CA ILE A 303 -2.73 -12.82 5.70
C ILE A 303 -3.48 -11.58 6.21
N GLY A 304 -4.12 -10.82 5.31
CA GLY A 304 -4.92 -9.65 5.69
C GLY A 304 -6.08 -10.00 6.64
N VAL A 305 -6.79 -11.09 6.37
CA VAL A 305 -7.85 -11.61 7.25
C VAL A 305 -7.29 -12.03 8.60
N CYS A 306 -6.14 -12.70 8.63
CA CYS A 306 -5.47 -13.06 9.88
C CYS A 306 -5.05 -11.82 10.68
N LEU A 307 -4.52 -10.77 10.04
CA LEU A 307 -4.17 -9.52 10.74
C LEU A 307 -5.40 -8.84 11.35
N VAL A 308 -6.54 -8.83 10.65
CA VAL A 308 -7.83 -8.37 11.21
C VAL A 308 -8.22 -9.24 12.41
N GLY A 309 -8.12 -10.56 12.28
CA GLY A 309 -8.41 -11.50 13.36
C GLY A 309 -7.55 -11.26 14.61
N ILE A 310 -6.24 -11.10 14.44
CA ILE A 310 -5.29 -10.80 15.52
C ILE A 310 -5.65 -9.49 16.23
N GLY A 311 -5.98 -8.44 15.48
CA GLY A 311 -6.35 -7.14 16.07
C GLY A 311 -7.74 -7.12 16.74
N LEU A 312 -8.67 -7.99 16.33
CA LEU A 312 -10.01 -8.09 16.91
C LEU A 312 -10.13 -9.11 18.05
N ALA A 313 -9.18 -10.04 18.17
CA ALA A 313 -9.14 -11.07 19.21
C ALA A 313 -7.96 -10.81 20.16
N PRO A 314 -8.13 -10.02 21.24
CA PRO A 314 -7.06 -9.78 22.20
C PRO A 314 -6.61 -11.09 22.85
N VAL A 315 -5.29 -11.30 22.94
CA VAL A 315 -4.70 -12.56 23.38
C VAL A 315 -5.15 -12.98 24.79
N HIS A 316 -5.34 -12.05 25.71
CA HIS A 316 -5.79 -12.34 27.09
C HIS A 316 -7.26 -12.81 27.21
N THR A 317 -8.13 -12.48 26.25
CA THR A 317 -9.55 -12.87 26.26
C THR A 317 -9.87 -14.06 25.36
N MET A 318 -9.14 -14.17 24.24
CA MET A 318 -9.43 -15.12 23.17
C MET A 318 -8.15 -15.81 22.70
N THR A 319 -7.39 -16.39 23.64
CA THR A 319 -6.05 -16.95 23.40
C THR A 319 -6.02 -17.95 22.24
N ASP A 320 -6.94 -18.91 22.21
CA ASP A 320 -6.97 -19.95 21.19
C ASP A 320 -7.24 -19.38 19.79
N LEU A 321 -8.19 -18.45 19.70
CA LEU A 321 -8.56 -17.81 18.44
C LEU A 321 -7.44 -16.90 17.93
N HIS A 322 -6.84 -16.10 18.81
CA HIS A 322 -5.68 -15.25 18.49
C HIS A 322 -4.52 -16.11 17.97
N THR A 323 -4.17 -17.16 18.72
CA THR A 323 -3.07 -18.06 18.39
C THR A 323 -3.31 -18.76 17.05
N ALA A 324 -4.54 -19.20 16.78
CA ALA A 324 -4.90 -19.77 15.48
C ALA A 324 -4.65 -18.79 14.32
N PHE A 325 -5.05 -17.53 14.45
CA PHE A 325 -4.77 -16.53 13.40
C PHE A 325 -3.28 -16.29 13.19
N VAL A 326 -2.48 -16.25 14.26
CA VAL A 326 -1.02 -16.10 14.19
C VAL A 326 -0.39 -17.28 13.43
N TRP A 327 -0.76 -18.51 13.76
CA TRP A 327 -0.26 -19.71 13.05
C TRP A 327 -0.63 -19.72 11.57
N VAL A 328 -1.88 -19.39 11.24
CA VAL A 328 -2.34 -19.34 9.84
C VAL A 328 -1.59 -18.24 9.08
N ALA A 329 -1.40 -17.06 9.67
CA ALA A 329 -0.60 -16.00 9.07
C ALA A 329 0.84 -16.45 8.80
N ALA A 330 1.51 -17.01 9.80
CA ALA A 330 2.89 -17.50 9.68
C ALA A 330 3.01 -18.56 8.57
N PHE A 331 2.08 -19.52 8.52
CA PHE A 331 2.03 -20.52 7.46
C PHE A 331 1.88 -19.88 6.07
N LEU A 332 0.92 -18.97 5.88
CA LEU A 332 0.69 -18.32 4.59
C LEU A 332 1.90 -17.50 4.13
N ILE A 333 2.61 -16.85 5.04
CA ILE A 333 3.83 -16.06 4.75
C ILE A 333 4.94 -16.99 4.25
N VAL A 334 5.25 -18.05 4.99
CA VAL A 334 6.31 -19.01 4.60
C VAL A 334 5.94 -19.75 3.32
N PHE A 335 4.69 -20.20 3.20
CA PHE A 335 4.15 -20.82 1.99
C PHE A 335 4.35 -19.89 0.79
N MET A 336 4.08 -18.59 0.96
CA MET A 336 4.25 -17.61 -0.08
C MET A 336 5.69 -17.37 -0.48
N MET A 337 6.60 -17.24 0.48
CA MET A 337 8.03 -17.03 0.22
C MET A 337 8.67 -18.24 -0.48
N LEU A 338 8.33 -19.47 -0.08
CA LEU A 338 8.82 -20.69 -0.73
C LEU A 338 8.22 -20.89 -2.13
N GLY A 339 6.97 -20.44 -2.33
CA GLY A 339 6.23 -20.58 -3.58
C GLY A 339 6.65 -19.62 -4.70
N VAL A 340 7.48 -18.60 -4.41
CA VAL A 340 7.84 -17.54 -5.36
C VAL A 340 8.34 -18.08 -6.71
N PRO A 341 9.29 -19.03 -6.79
CA PRO A 341 9.83 -19.48 -8.09
C PRO A 341 8.78 -20.16 -8.96
N VAL A 342 7.74 -20.75 -8.36
CA VAL A 342 6.66 -21.44 -9.07
C VAL A 342 5.56 -20.47 -9.46
N TRP A 343 5.24 -19.49 -8.61
CA TRP A 343 4.09 -18.62 -8.82
C TRP A 343 4.45 -17.35 -9.60
N MET A 344 5.72 -16.95 -9.57
CA MET A 344 6.26 -15.75 -10.23
C MET A 344 7.61 -16.06 -10.92
N PRO A 345 7.63 -16.95 -11.95
CA PRO A 345 8.87 -17.54 -12.50
C PRO A 345 9.78 -16.59 -13.31
N TYR A 346 9.39 -15.34 -13.53
CA TYR A 346 10.17 -14.37 -14.32
C TYR A 346 10.86 -13.29 -13.48
N PHE A 347 10.86 -13.43 -12.16
CA PHE A 347 11.52 -12.48 -11.28
C PHE A 347 13.04 -12.72 -11.28
N PRO A 348 13.86 -11.70 -10.95
CA PRO A 348 15.30 -11.86 -10.92
C PRO A 348 15.73 -12.87 -9.85
N GLY A 349 16.81 -13.62 -10.11
CA GLY A 349 17.33 -14.64 -9.20
C GLY A 349 17.65 -14.11 -7.79
N ALA A 350 18.06 -12.84 -7.69
CA ALA A 350 18.29 -12.17 -6.41
C ALA A 350 17.02 -12.13 -5.53
N PHE A 351 15.84 -11.98 -6.12
CA PHE A 351 14.57 -12.00 -5.38
C PHE A 351 14.23 -13.38 -4.83
N TYR A 352 14.55 -14.45 -5.57
CA TYR A 352 14.39 -15.83 -5.09
C TYR A 352 15.32 -16.12 -3.91
N ILE A 353 16.60 -15.73 -4.02
CA ILE A 353 17.58 -15.88 -2.94
C ILE A 353 17.13 -15.13 -1.69
N MET A 354 16.66 -13.88 -1.84
CA MET A 354 16.13 -13.10 -0.73
C MET A 354 14.91 -13.76 -0.09
N SER A 355 13.98 -14.32 -0.89
CA SER A 355 12.79 -15.01 -0.38
C SER A 355 13.14 -16.26 0.43
N PHE A 356 14.10 -17.07 -0.05
CA PHE A 356 14.61 -18.20 0.73
C PHE A 356 15.39 -17.77 1.96
N GLY A 357 16.19 -16.71 1.85
CA GLY A 357 16.89 -16.09 2.98
C GLY A 357 15.92 -15.61 4.06
N ALA A 358 14.80 -14.99 3.68
CA ALA A 358 13.75 -14.58 4.60
C ALA A 358 13.15 -15.77 5.36
N VAL A 359 12.89 -16.89 4.69
CA VAL A 359 12.45 -18.13 5.35
C VAL A 359 13.51 -18.66 6.31
N LEU A 360 14.78 -18.67 5.91
CA LEU A 360 15.88 -19.08 6.80
C LEU A 360 15.98 -18.18 8.04
N VAL A 361 15.78 -16.87 7.89
CA VAL A 361 15.71 -15.93 9.02
C VAL A 361 14.55 -16.28 9.94
N LEU A 362 13.35 -16.57 9.41
CA LEU A 362 12.19 -16.97 10.23
C LEU A 362 12.42 -18.29 10.98
N VAL A 363 13.02 -19.28 10.32
CA VAL A 363 13.36 -20.57 10.92
C VAL A 363 14.45 -20.41 11.99
N GLY A 364 15.51 -19.68 11.67
CA GLY A 364 16.59 -19.37 12.62
C GLY A 364 16.07 -18.60 13.82
N ALA A 365 15.21 -17.62 13.60
CA ALA A 365 14.55 -16.86 14.65
C ALA A 365 13.68 -17.75 15.55
N SER A 366 12.92 -18.65 14.96
CA SER A 366 12.11 -19.62 15.71
C SER A 366 12.98 -20.55 16.55
N TYR A 367 14.13 -20.99 16.02
CA TYR A 367 15.09 -21.83 16.72
C TYR A 367 15.79 -21.10 17.88
N LEU A 368 16.17 -19.84 17.70
CA LEU A 368 16.75 -19.02 18.77
C LEU A 368 15.79 -18.85 19.96
N TRP A 369 14.50 -18.70 19.69
CA TRP A 369 13.47 -18.61 20.73
C TRP A 369 13.18 -19.97 21.38
N PHE A 370 12.72 -20.96 20.62
CA PHE A 370 12.22 -22.23 21.18
C PHE A 370 13.33 -23.22 21.50
N GLY A 371 14.38 -23.28 20.68
CA GLY A 371 15.47 -24.24 20.82
C GLY A 371 16.54 -23.81 21.83
N LEU A 372 16.92 -22.53 21.82
CA LEU A 372 18.01 -22.00 22.66
C LEU A 372 17.56 -21.09 23.81
N GLY A 373 16.32 -20.58 23.77
CA GLY A 373 15.85 -19.61 24.77
C GLY A 373 16.63 -18.29 24.76
N TYR A 374 17.21 -17.91 23.63
CA TYR A 374 18.12 -16.76 23.52
C TYR A 374 17.42 -15.41 23.70
N TYR A 375 16.18 -15.30 23.22
CA TYR A 375 15.31 -14.14 23.41
C TYR A 375 13.86 -14.59 23.65
N ASN A 376 12.97 -13.64 23.96
CA ASN A 376 11.56 -13.89 24.25
C ASN A 376 10.66 -13.92 23.00
N LEU A 377 9.40 -14.31 23.18
CA LEU A 377 8.42 -14.43 22.09
C LEU A 377 8.19 -13.09 21.37
N THR A 378 8.20 -11.98 22.10
CA THR A 378 8.11 -10.62 21.55
C THR A 378 9.14 -10.38 20.45
N ALA A 379 10.40 -10.76 20.69
CA ALA A 379 11.48 -10.59 19.71
C ALA A 379 11.23 -11.43 18.44
N LEU A 380 10.71 -12.66 18.58
CA LEU A 380 10.32 -13.49 17.44
C LEU A 380 9.22 -12.83 16.60
N GLU A 381 8.17 -12.33 17.26
CA GLU A 381 7.03 -11.70 16.59
C GLU A 381 7.44 -10.41 15.85
N LEU A 382 8.36 -9.62 16.43
CA LEU A 382 8.95 -8.45 15.78
C LEU A 382 9.76 -8.81 14.54
N VAL A 383 10.59 -9.86 14.61
CA VAL A 383 11.34 -10.37 13.45
C VAL A 383 10.37 -10.84 12.37
N ALA A 384 9.34 -11.61 12.72
CA ALA A 384 8.36 -12.10 11.77
C ALA A 384 7.60 -10.97 11.06
N ALA A 385 7.16 -9.95 11.81
CA ALA A 385 6.52 -8.77 11.25
C ALA A 385 7.47 -7.99 10.33
N GLY A 386 8.71 -7.75 10.77
CA GLY A 386 9.73 -7.05 9.99
C GLY A 386 10.05 -7.76 8.67
N VAL A 387 10.21 -9.10 8.72
CA VAL A 387 10.46 -9.93 7.54
C VAL A 387 9.26 -9.89 6.58
N LEU A 388 8.02 -9.98 7.08
CA LEU A 388 6.82 -9.88 6.25
C LEU A 388 6.77 -8.56 5.46
N PHE A 389 6.83 -7.42 6.15
CA PHE A 389 6.68 -6.12 5.50
C PHE A 389 7.90 -5.77 4.64
N GLY A 390 9.11 -6.10 5.08
CA GLY A 390 10.31 -5.95 4.28
C GLY A 390 10.24 -6.75 2.99
N TRP A 391 9.82 -8.02 3.07
CA TRP A 391 9.63 -8.87 1.90
C TRP A 391 8.54 -8.35 0.95
N LEU A 392 7.40 -7.87 1.48
CA LEU A 392 6.33 -7.28 0.68
C LEU A 392 6.79 -6.03 -0.10
N VAL A 393 7.56 -5.15 0.52
CA VAL A 393 8.12 -3.95 -0.14
C VAL A 393 9.03 -4.36 -1.30
N VAL A 394 9.91 -5.35 -1.10
CA VAL A 394 10.81 -5.83 -2.16
C VAL A 394 10.03 -6.55 -3.26
N LEU A 395 9.02 -7.35 -2.92
CA LEU A 395 8.12 -7.98 -3.90
C LEU A 395 7.53 -6.93 -4.84
N ILE A 396 6.98 -5.85 -4.28
CA ILE A 396 6.28 -4.82 -5.04
C ILE A 396 7.23 -4.02 -5.92
N ARG A 397 8.42 -3.69 -5.42
CA ARG A 397 9.47 -3.07 -6.25
C ARG A 397 9.89 -3.94 -7.43
N ASN A 398 9.93 -5.27 -7.25
CA ASN A 398 10.21 -6.18 -8.35
C ASN A 398 9.04 -6.27 -9.34
N ILE A 399 7.79 -6.21 -8.86
CA ILE A 399 6.60 -6.10 -9.72
C ILE A 399 6.73 -4.83 -10.58
N ASP A 400 6.90 -3.67 -9.96
CA ASP A 400 7.04 -2.38 -10.65
C ASP A 400 8.17 -2.40 -11.68
N ALA A 401 9.33 -2.96 -11.32
CA ALA A 401 10.47 -3.07 -12.24
C ALA A 401 10.13 -3.90 -13.47
N VAL A 402 9.47 -5.04 -13.27
CA VAL A 402 9.06 -5.96 -14.33
C VAL A 402 7.92 -5.38 -15.20
N MET A 403 7.07 -4.51 -14.63
CA MET A 403 6.06 -3.74 -15.37
C MET A 403 6.66 -2.60 -16.18
N SER A 404 7.82 -2.06 -15.76
CA SER A 404 8.48 -0.93 -16.41
C SER A 404 9.39 -1.33 -17.58
N GLU A 405 9.61 -2.64 -17.80
CA GLU A 405 10.31 -3.13 -18.99
C GLU A 405 9.50 -2.79 -20.26
N PRO A 406 10.09 -2.06 -21.23
CA PRO A 406 9.40 -1.60 -22.43
C PRO A 406 9.02 -2.72 -23.41
#